data_AF-M3FMH1-F1
#
_entry.id   AF-M3FMH1-F1
#
_cell.length_a   1.000
_cell.length_b   1.000
_cell.length_c   1.000
_cell.angle_alpha   90.00
_cell.angle_beta   90.00
_cell.angle_gamma   90.00
#
_symmetry.space_group_name_H-M   'P 1'
#
loop_
_entity.id
_entity.type
_entity.pdbx_description
1 polymer ?
#
loop_
_entity_poly.entity_id
_entity_poly.type
_entity_poly.pdbx_seq_one_letter_code
_entity_poly.pdbx_strand_id
1 'polypeptide(L)'
;MVSEFIDYYRVLLEKNYDDSKRRSEDLDAVLGFSLKYNSLSDFLSDLTMDPTSLSLDKMKPDDTDSDLLNLSTVHSAKGLEFDLVFVLNTTEGIFPSSKNTNIEEERRLFYVAITRARKELYLTRPSLAQSRSGPYYTKLSRFLSEIQFPEKVYELKLMSGKSVSKNPFANQGSFVKNTNDSFSRIQDYFGN
;
A
#
# COMPACT_ATOMS: atom_id res chain seq x y z
N MET A 1 15.29 -15.99 -29.32
CA MET A 1 14.37 -16.96 -28.70
C MET A 1 13.37 -16.32 -27.74
N VAL A 2 13.77 -15.74 -26.60
CA VAL A 2 12.79 -15.09 -25.67
C VAL A 2 12.32 -13.71 -26.17
N SER A 3 13.20 -12.93 -26.80
CA SER A 3 12.86 -11.62 -27.39
C SER A 3 11.82 -11.74 -28.52
N GLU A 4 12.00 -12.69 -29.43
CA GLU A 4 11.07 -12.95 -30.55
C GLU A 4 9.68 -13.36 -30.05
N PHE A 5 9.60 -14.07 -28.92
CA PHE A 5 8.33 -14.42 -28.28
C PHE A 5 7.62 -13.17 -27.75
N ILE A 6 8.35 -12.25 -27.10
CA ILE A 6 7.75 -11.00 -26.60
C ILE A 6 7.27 -10.12 -27.74
N ASP A 7 8.03 -10.01 -28.83
CA ASP A 7 7.63 -9.24 -29.99
C ASP A 7 6.33 -9.78 -30.61
N TYR A 8 6.16 -11.10 -30.65
CA TYR A 8 4.90 -11.73 -31.08
C TYR A 8 3.72 -11.37 -30.16
N TYR A 9 3.92 -11.41 -28.84
CA TYR A 9 2.86 -11.08 -27.88
C TYR A 9 2.52 -9.58 -27.86
N ARG A 10 3.47 -8.68 -28.14
CA ARG A 10 3.21 -7.24 -28.25
C ARG A 10 2.20 -6.93 -29.35
N VAL A 11 2.35 -7.54 -30.51
CA VAL A 11 1.40 -7.39 -31.62
C VAL A 11 0.00 -7.88 -31.25
N LEU A 12 -0.10 -8.97 -30.49
CA LEU A 12 -1.39 -9.47 -29.98
C LEU A 12 -2.00 -8.56 -28.92
N LEU A 13 -1.19 -7.94 -28.06
CA LEU A 13 -1.65 -7.00 -27.06
C LEU A 13 -2.23 -5.74 -27.69
N GLU A 14 -1.56 -5.19 -28.70
CA GLU A 14 -2.03 -4.00 -29.43
C GLU A 14 -3.35 -4.24 -30.17
N LYS A 15 -3.56 -5.46 -30.68
CA LYS A 15 -4.77 -5.79 -31.44
C LYS A 15 -6.00 -6.02 -30.55
N ASN A 16 -5.80 -6.60 -29.36
CA ASN A 16 -6.91 -7.10 -28.54
C ASN A 16 -7.26 -6.17 -27.37
N TYR A 17 -6.44 -5.16 -27.07
CA TYR A 17 -6.56 -4.40 -25.84
C TYR A 17 -6.18 -2.92 -25.97
N ASP A 18 -6.99 -2.05 -25.37
CA ASP A 18 -6.81 -0.59 -25.40
C ASP A 18 -5.62 -0.11 -24.53
N ASP A 19 -5.26 -0.88 -23.49
CA ASP A 19 -4.16 -0.61 -22.56
C ASP A 19 -2.88 -1.39 -22.89
N SER A 20 -2.66 -1.67 -24.18
CA SER A 20 -1.54 -2.47 -24.70
C SER A 20 -0.17 -2.00 -24.21
N LYS A 21 0.07 -0.69 -24.18
CA LYS A 21 1.33 -0.09 -23.73
C LYS A 21 1.67 -0.48 -22.28
N ARG A 22 0.72 -0.33 -21.36
CA ARG A 22 0.90 -0.68 -19.94
C ARG A 22 1.13 -2.18 -19.76
N ARG A 23 0.37 -3.02 -20.47
CA ARG A 23 0.56 -4.48 -20.43
C ARG A 23 1.91 -4.92 -21.00
N SER A 24 2.42 -4.18 -21.96
CA SER A 24 3.73 -4.47 -22.54
C SER A 24 4.87 -4.22 -21.55
N GLU A 25 4.71 -3.25 -20.63
CA GLU A 25 5.66 -3.01 -19.52
C GLU A 25 5.65 -4.15 -18.50
N ASP A 26 4.50 -4.83 -18.31
CA ASP A 26 4.42 -6.03 -17.46
C ASP A 26 5.16 -7.21 -18.09
N LEU A 27 5.12 -7.35 -19.43
CA LEU A 27 5.92 -8.37 -20.14
C LEU A 27 7.42 -8.13 -19.99
N ASP A 28 7.86 -6.87 -20.01
CA ASP A 28 9.27 -6.52 -19.77
C ASP A 28 9.70 -6.84 -18.34
N ALA A 29 8.82 -6.64 -17.35
CA ALA A 29 9.09 -7.02 -15.97
C ALA A 29 9.23 -8.55 -15.81
N VAL A 30 8.34 -9.33 -16.45
CA VAL A 30 8.43 -10.80 -16.46
C VAL A 30 9.71 -11.26 -17.16
N LEU A 31 10.09 -10.61 -18.27
CA LEU A 31 11.34 -10.90 -18.96
C LEU A 31 12.54 -10.66 -18.05
N GLY A 32 12.64 -9.45 -17.48
CA GLY A 32 13.73 -9.06 -16.59
C GLY A 32 13.87 -10.00 -15.41
N PHE A 33 12.75 -10.40 -14.80
CA PHE A 33 12.73 -11.37 -13.73
C PHE A 33 13.18 -12.77 -14.19
N SER A 34 12.70 -13.23 -15.36
CA SER A 34 13.04 -14.56 -15.90
C SER A 34 14.54 -14.72 -16.20
N LEU A 35 15.23 -13.62 -16.56
CA LEU A 35 16.67 -13.63 -16.84
C LEU A 35 17.53 -13.98 -15.63
N LYS A 36 16.98 -13.90 -14.41
CA LYS A 36 17.67 -14.28 -13.17
C LYS A 36 17.77 -15.81 -12.99
N TYR A 37 17.04 -16.59 -13.77
CA TYR A 37 16.93 -18.05 -13.62
C TYR A 37 17.42 -18.77 -14.88
N ASN A 38 18.08 -19.91 -14.67
CA ASN A 38 18.56 -20.78 -15.76
C ASN A 38 17.60 -21.96 -16.05
N SER A 39 16.58 -22.15 -15.21
CA SER A 39 15.62 -23.25 -15.30
C SER A 39 14.20 -22.71 -15.11
N LEU A 40 13.28 -23.19 -15.95
CA LEU A 40 11.86 -22.87 -15.83
C LEU A 40 11.29 -23.33 -14.48
N SER A 41 11.77 -24.47 -13.95
CA SER A 41 11.32 -24.99 -12.66
C SER A 41 11.66 -24.02 -11.52
N ASP A 42 12.87 -23.45 -11.53
CA ASP A 42 13.33 -22.54 -10.48
C ASP A 42 12.59 -21.20 -10.57
N PHE A 43 12.41 -20.68 -11.79
CA PHE A 43 11.61 -19.49 -12.06
C PHE A 43 10.16 -19.65 -11.55
N LEU A 44 9.49 -20.74 -11.91
CA LEU A 44 8.10 -20.98 -11.50
C LEU A 44 7.99 -21.19 -9.99
N SER A 45 8.95 -21.90 -9.39
CA SER A 45 8.99 -22.08 -7.94
C SER A 45 9.03 -20.73 -7.23
N ASP A 46 9.95 -19.84 -7.60
CA ASP A 46 10.12 -18.56 -6.93
C ASP A 46 8.93 -17.62 -7.18
N LEU A 47 8.43 -17.57 -8.43
CA LEU A 47 7.24 -16.81 -8.79
C LEU A 47 6.00 -17.23 -7.99
N THR A 48 5.85 -18.52 -7.69
CA THR A 48 4.73 -19.00 -6.87
C THR A 48 4.90 -18.70 -5.38
N MET A 49 6.14 -18.52 -4.90
CA MET A 49 6.43 -18.22 -3.51
C MET A 49 6.24 -16.74 -3.18
N ASP A 50 6.70 -15.83 -4.04
CA ASP A 50 6.50 -14.39 -3.89
C ASP A 50 6.06 -13.74 -5.22
N PRO A 51 4.76 -13.67 -5.50
CA PRO A 51 4.26 -13.04 -6.72
C PRO A 51 4.45 -11.51 -6.72
N THR A 52 4.76 -10.89 -5.58
CA THR A 52 4.96 -9.44 -5.49
C THR A 52 6.35 -9.00 -5.91
N SER A 53 7.32 -9.92 -5.94
CA SER A 53 8.70 -9.72 -6.40
C SER A 53 8.78 -9.11 -7.81
N LEU A 54 7.88 -9.52 -8.74
CA LEU A 54 7.76 -8.99 -10.10
C LEU A 54 7.49 -7.48 -10.15
N SER A 55 6.82 -6.94 -9.14
CA SER A 55 6.41 -5.53 -9.09
C SER A 55 7.47 -4.64 -8.45
N LEU A 56 8.35 -5.22 -7.62
CA LEU A 56 9.41 -4.52 -6.90
C LEU A 56 10.61 -4.21 -7.81
N ASP A 57 10.88 -5.05 -8.82
CA ASP A 57 11.97 -4.85 -9.79
C ASP A 57 11.72 -3.68 -10.77
N LYS A 58 10.52 -3.07 -10.73
CA LYS A 58 10.21 -1.83 -11.47
C LYS A 58 10.87 -0.59 -10.84
N MET A 59 11.50 -0.71 -9.67
CA MET A 59 12.32 0.34 -9.08
C MET A 59 13.65 0.41 -9.80
N LYS A 60 13.82 1.44 -10.63
CA LYS A 60 15.11 1.71 -11.27
C LYS A 60 16.16 1.96 -10.17
N PRO A 61 17.36 1.38 -10.28
CA PRO A 61 18.43 1.57 -9.29
C PRO A 61 18.96 3.02 -9.18
N ASP A 62 18.53 3.92 -10.07
CA ASP A 62 18.94 5.34 -10.06
C ASP A 62 18.09 6.24 -9.14
N ASP A 63 17.00 5.75 -8.56
CA ASP A 63 16.25 6.46 -7.50
C ASP A 63 16.79 6.03 -6.12
N THR A 64 18.03 6.41 -5.83
CA THR A 64 18.68 6.23 -4.52
C THR A 64 18.19 7.21 -3.45
N ASP A 65 16.98 7.76 -3.57
CA ASP A 65 16.32 8.42 -2.44
C ASP A 65 15.65 7.34 -1.60
N SER A 66 16.38 6.90 -0.57
CA SER A 66 16.03 5.87 0.41
C SER A 66 14.81 6.20 1.30
N ASP A 67 13.99 7.18 0.92
CA ASP A 67 12.87 7.71 1.70
C ASP A 67 11.53 7.20 1.13
N LEU A 68 11.43 5.87 1.01
CA LEU A 68 10.23 5.23 0.48
C LEU A 68 9.29 4.81 1.62
N LEU A 69 8.00 5.12 1.46
CA LEU A 69 6.97 4.62 2.37
C LEU A 69 6.77 3.12 2.15
N ASN A 70 6.89 2.32 3.21
CA ASN A 70 6.55 0.90 3.15
C ASN A 70 5.04 0.71 3.32
N LEU A 71 4.37 0.30 2.24
CA LEU A 71 2.98 -0.15 2.29
C LEU A 71 2.94 -1.68 2.31
N SER A 72 2.44 -2.23 3.40
CA SER A 72 2.39 -3.68 3.61
C SER A 72 1.08 -4.12 4.26
N THR A 73 0.86 -5.43 4.29
CA THR A 73 -0.21 -6.02 5.11
C THR A 73 0.32 -6.29 6.52
N VAL A 74 -0.59 -6.36 7.50
CA VAL A 74 -0.21 -6.69 8.90
C VAL A 74 0.50 -8.04 8.99
N HIS A 75 0.10 -9.01 8.17
CA HIS A 75 0.71 -10.34 8.12
C HIS A 75 2.16 -10.28 7.64
N SER A 76 2.40 -9.57 6.54
CA SER A 76 3.73 -9.40 5.95
C SER A 76 4.68 -8.58 6.83
N ALA A 77 4.14 -7.72 7.70
CA ALA A 77 4.92 -6.93 8.64
C ALA A 77 5.37 -7.71 9.90
N LYS A 78 4.94 -8.98 10.05
CA LYS A 78 5.29 -9.79 11.23
C LYS A 78 6.81 -9.99 11.31
N GLY A 79 7.39 -9.64 12.45
CA GLY A 79 8.84 -9.73 12.67
C GLY A 79 9.63 -8.49 12.24
N LEU A 80 8.98 -7.52 11.58
CA LEU A 80 9.56 -6.22 11.27
C LEU A 80 9.17 -5.19 12.34
N GLU A 81 9.93 -4.11 12.44
CA GLU A 81 9.63 -2.98 13.35
C GLU A 81 9.98 -1.66 12.66
N PHE A 82 9.20 -0.62 12.93
CA PHE A 82 9.33 0.70 12.33
C PHE A 82 9.21 1.78 13.40
N ASP A 83 9.90 2.90 13.19
CA ASP A 83 9.82 4.04 14.11
C ASP A 83 8.41 4.63 14.16
N LEU A 84 7.74 4.72 13.01
CA LEU A 84 6.39 5.26 12.86
C LEU A 84 5.53 4.30 12.04
N VAL A 85 4.34 3.97 12.56
CA VAL A 85 3.40 3.05 11.90
C VAL A 85 2.01 3.68 11.79
N PHE A 86 1.43 3.60 10.59
CA PHE A 86 0.02 3.89 10.35
C PHE A 86 -0.76 2.59 10.14
N VAL A 87 -1.74 2.30 11.00
CA VAL A 87 -2.71 1.23 10.77
C VAL A 87 -3.98 1.85 10.21
N LEU A 88 -4.24 1.55 8.95
CA LEU A 88 -5.36 2.10 8.21
C LEU A 88 -6.64 1.30 8.47
N ASN A 89 -7.79 1.98 8.36
CA ASN A 89 -9.12 1.36 8.45
C ASN A 89 -9.34 0.49 9.71
N THR A 90 -8.96 1.03 10.88
CA THR A 90 -9.24 0.43 12.20
C THR A 90 -10.72 0.60 12.56
N THR A 91 -11.57 -0.07 11.79
CA THR A 91 -13.00 0.12 11.69
C THR A 91 -13.71 -1.20 11.94
N GLU A 92 -14.83 -1.16 12.65
CA GLU A 92 -15.65 -2.35 12.86
C GLU A 92 -16.13 -2.96 11.53
N GLY A 93 -15.87 -4.26 11.35
CA GLY A 93 -16.21 -5.02 10.14
C GLY A 93 -15.12 -5.03 9.06
N ILE A 94 -14.10 -4.17 9.16
CA ILE A 94 -12.88 -4.20 8.34
C ILE A 94 -11.72 -4.76 9.15
N PHE A 95 -11.50 -4.23 10.36
CA PHE A 95 -10.49 -4.72 11.30
C PHE A 95 -11.06 -4.63 12.73
N PRO A 96 -11.71 -5.68 13.25
CA PRO A 96 -11.73 -7.06 12.74
C PRO A 96 -12.53 -7.22 11.43
N SER A 97 -12.06 -8.11 10.57
CA SER A 97 -12.75 -8.47 9.33
C SER A 97 -14.07 -9.16 9.63
N SER A 98 -15.17 -8.63 9.09
CA SER A 98 -16.50 -9.25 9.17
C SER A 98 -16.59 -10.63 8.50
N LYS A 99 -15.63 -10.97 7.64
CA LYS A 99 -15.55 -12.27 6.97
C LYS A 99 -14.87 -13.33 7.83
N ASN A 100 -14.09 -12.93 8.82
CA ASN A 100 -13.38 -13.85 9.69
C ASN A 100 -14.21 -14.12 10.94
N THR A 101 -14.56 -15.39 11.17
CA THR A 101 -15.31 -15.81 12.36
C THR A 101 -14.41 -15.94 13.59
N ASN A 102 -13.09 -16.08 13.40
CA ASN A 102 -12.13 -16.23 14.48
C ASN A 102 -11.66 -14.87 15.01
N ILE A 103 -12.45 -14.29 15.91
CA ILE A 103 -12.16 -12.97 16.47
C ILE A 103 -10.84 -12.92 17.26
N GLU A 104 -10.45 -14.04 17.88
CA GLU A 104 -9.20 -14.13 18.66
C GLU A 104 -7.96 -14.09 17.76
N GLU A 105 -8.07 -14.59 16.54
CA GLU A 105 -7.01 -14.48 15.54
C GLU A 105 -6.88 -13.05 15.01
N GLU A 106 -7.99 -12.39 14.70
CA GLU A 106 -8.01 -10.97 14.34
C GLU A 106 -7.44 -10.09 15.46
N ARG A 107 -7.71 -10.45 16.72
CA ARG A 107 -7.14 -9.78 17.91
C ARG A 107 -5.63 -9.95 17.98
N ARG A 108 -5.11 -11.15 17.71
CA ARG A 108 -3.66 -11.39 17.60
C ARG A 108 -3.03 -10.58 16.47
N LEU A 109 -3.71 -10.48 15.32
CA LEU A 109 -3.25 -9.63 14.22
C LEU A 109 -3.21 -8.15 14.61
N PHE A 110 -4.24 -7.67 15.30
CA PHE A 110 -4.27 -6.29 15.82
C PHE A 110 -3.11 -6.02 16.78
N TYR A 111 -2.82 -6.97 17.69
CA TYR A 111 -1.66 -6.91 18.56
C TYR A 111 -0.33 -6.87 17.77
N VAL A 112 -0.19 -7.68 16.72
CA VAL A 112 0.99 -7.61 15.84
C VAL A 112 1.12 -6.22 15.23
N ALA A 113 0.04 -5.66 14.66
CA ALA A 113 0.05 -4.34 14.03
C ALA A 113 0.52 -3.24 14.99
N ILE A 114 -0.02 -3.20 16.22
CA ILE A 114 0.35 -2.22 17.25
C ILE A 114 1.83 -2.37 17.63
N THR A 115 2.28 -3.61 17.85
CA THR A 115 3.66 -3.88 18.28
C THR A 115 4.71 -3.71 17.19
N ARG A 116 4.33 -3.35 15.95
CA ARG A 116 5.31 -3.00 14.91
C ARG A 116 5.88 -1.58 15.13
N ALA A 117 5.19 -0.73 15.89
CA ALA A 117 5.58 0.65 16.13
C ALA A 117 6.57 0.76 17.30
N ARG A 118 7.68 1.46 17.09
CA ARG A 118 8.70 1.72 18.13
C ARG A 118 8.52 3.05 18.83
N LYS A 119 8.17 4.12 18.10
CA LYS A 119 8.03 5.48 18.65
C LYS A 119 6.59 5.96 18.56
N GLU A 120 6.01 5.94 17.36
CA GLU A 120 4.69 6.50 17.12
C GLU A 120 3.77 5.53 16.37
N LEU A 121 2.53 5.45 16.84
CA LEU A 121 1.48 4.63 16.26
C LEU A 121 0.24 5.49 15.99
N TYR A 122 -0.23 5.44 14.75
CA TYR A 122 -1.44 6.11 14.33
C TYR A 122 -2.47 5.10 13.82
N LEU A 123 -3.65 5.10 14.43
CA LEU A 123 -4.78 4.27 14.02
C LEU A 123 -5.81 5.16 13.34
N THR A 124 -6.16 4.88 12.08
CA THR A 124 -7.07 5.72 11.31
C THR A 124 -8.36 5.00 10.96
N ARG A 125 -9.45 5.78 10.90
CA ARG A 125 -10.78 5.30 10.47
C ARG A 125 -11.49 6.40 9.67
N PRO A 126 -12.09 6.08 8.52
CA PRO A 126 -12.94 7.03 7.80
C PRO A 126 -14.27 7.23 8.55
N SER A 127 -14.74 8.46 8.71
CA SER A 127 -16.05 8.74 9.36
C SER A 127 -17.22 8.17 8.56
N LEU A 128 -17.13 8.23 7.23
CA LEU A 128 -18.10 7.73 6.27
C LEU A 128 -17.42 6.77 5.29
N ALA A 129 -18.04 5.62 5.02
CA ALA A 129 -17.59 4.68 4.00
C ALA A 129 -18.69 4.36 3.00
N GLN A 130 -18.32 3.77 1.87
CA GLN A 130 -19.24 3.36 0.82
C GLN A 130 -19.47 1.84 0.86
N SER A 131 -20.73 1.43 0.69
CA SER A 131 -21.14 0.03 0.51
C SER A 131 -22.02 -0.09 -0.73
N ARG A 132 -22.34 -1.33 -1.15
CA ARG A 132 -23.30 -1.60 -2.23
C ARG A 132 -24.68 -1.00 -1.95
N SER A 133 -25.06 -0.87 -0.69
CA SER A 133 -26.34 -0.31 -0.25
C SER A 133 -26.33 1.21 -0.06
N GLY A 134 -25.21 1.88 -0.39
CA GLY A 134 -25.02 3.32 -0.19
C GLY A 134 -24.01 3.66 0.91
N PRO A 135 -23.85 4.97 1.21
CA PRO A 135 -22.94 5.45 2.24
C PRO A 135 -23.42 5.07 3.64
N TYR A 136 -22.48 4.76 4.54
CA TYR A 136 -22.77 4.47 5.94
C TYR A 136 -21.70 5.05 6.86
N TYR A 137 -22.12 5.41 8.07
CA TYR A 137 -21.20 5.84 9.12
C TYR A 137 -20.46 4.64 9.67
N THR A 138 -19.15 4.75 9.74
CA THR A 138 -18.35 3.65 10.28
C THR A 138 -18.23 3.75 11.79
N LYS A 139 -17.97 2.63 12.45
CA LYS A 139 -17.74 2.55 13.90
C LYS A 139 -16.28 2.21 14.17
N LEU A 140 -15.77 2.69 15.29
CA LEU A 140 -14.41 2.34 15.74
C LEU A 140 -14.32 0.83 15.94
N SER A 141 -13.16 0.24 15.63
CA SER A 141 -12.89 -1.17 15.93
C SER A 141 -13.17 -1.48 17.39
N ARG A 142 -13.88 -2.58 17.66
CA ARG A 142 -14.10 -3.07 19.03
C ARG A 142 -12.81 -3.27 19.82
N PHE A 143 -11.70 -3.58 19.17
CA PHE A 143 -10.41 -3.79 19.86
C PHE A 143 -9.91 -2.54 20.60
N LEU A 144 -10.27 -1.35 20.12
CA LEU A 144 -9.96 -0.10 20.82
C LEU A 144 -10.91 0.15 21.99
N SER A 145 -12.18 -0.23 21.85
CA SER A 145 -13.17 -0.08 22.91
C SER A 145 -12.94 -1.01 24.10
N GLU A 146 -12.20 -2.10 23.92
CA GLU A 146 -11.85 -3.04 24.98
C GLU A 146 -10.64 -2.60 25.83
N ILE A 147 -9.91 -1.56 25.40
CA ILE A 147 -8.76 -1.05 26.15
C ILE A 147 -9.24 -0.41 27.44
N GLN A 148 -8.69 -0.85 28.56
CA GLN A 148 -8.96 -0.25 29.87
C GLN A 148 -8.27 1.11 29.97
N PHE A 149 -9.01 2.14 30.43
CA PHE A 149 -8.54 3.53 30.55
C PHE A 149 -8.05 4.13 29.21
N PRO A 150 -8.91 4.16 28.16
CA PRO A 150 -8.53 4.62 26.84
C PRO A 150 -7.92 6.03 26.84
N GLU A 151 -8.38 6.91 27.72
CA GLU A 151 -7.88 8.28 27.90
C GLU A 151 -6.41 8.38 28.30
N LYS A 152 -5.83 7.30 28.84
CA LYS A 152 -4.40 7.21 29.17
C LYS A 152 -3.57 6.55 28.08
N VAL A 153 -4.20 5.88 27.13
CA VAL A 153 -3.54 5.01 26.14
C VAL A 153 -3.49 5.67 24.77
N TYR A 154 -4.53 6.38 24.36
CA TYR A 154 -4.59 7.01 23.05
C TYR A 154 -5.38 8.33 23.04
N GLU A 155 -5.02 9.21 22.11
CA GLU A 155 -5.73 10.47 21.87
C GLU A 155 -6.62 10.34 20.61
N LEU A 156 -7.91 10.62 20.73
CA LEU A 156 -8.82 10.64 19.58
C LEU A 156 -8.85 12.03 18.96
N LYS A 157 -8.38 12.15 17.72
CA LYS A 157 -8.48 13.37 16.93
C LYS A 157 -9.43 13.17 15.75
N LEU A 158 -10.42 14.04 15.64
CA LEU A 158 -11.22 14.18 14.43
C LEU A 158 -10.42 15.02 13.44
N MET A 159 -9.90 14.37 12.40
CA MET A 159 -9.26 15.07 11.29
C MET A 159 -10.35 15.53 10.32
N SER A 160 -10.57 16.84 10.27
CA SER A 160 -11.37 17.47 9.21
C SER A 160 -10.56 17.39 7.93
N GLY A 161 -10.96 16.53 7.00
CA GLY A 161 -10.45 16.58 5.63
C GLY A 161 -10.97 17.87 5.02
N LYS A 162 -10.12 18.90 4.93
CA LYS A 162 -10.44 20.01 4.04
C LYS A 162 -10.45 19.44 2.63
N SER A 163 -11.61 19.50 1.97
CA SER A 163 -11.74 19.06 0.59
C SER A 163 -10.78 19.88 -0.26
N VAL A 164 -9.65 19.29 -0.66
CA VAL A 164 -8.74 19.88 -1.64
C VAL A 164 -9.47 19.86 -3.00
N SER A 165 -10.29 20.87 -3.21
CA SER A 165 -10.87 21.21 -4.50
C SER A 165 -9.78 21.88 -5.33
N LYS A 166 -8.92 21.08 -5.97
CA LYS A 166 -8.14 21.46 -7.15
C LYS A 166 -7.43 20.25 -7.73
N ASN A 167 -7.73 19.92 -8.99
CA ASN A 167 -6.97 18.97 -9.80
C ASN A 167 -5.48 19.35 -9.78
N PRO A 168 -4.55 18.50 -9.30
CA PRO A 168 -3.13 18.83 -9.25
C PRO A 168 -2.40 18.63 -10.59
N PHE A 169 -3.08 18.10 -11.62
CA PHE A 169 -2.44 17.70 -12.89
C PHE A 169 -2.71 18.62 -14.08
N ALA A 170 -3.35 19.78 -13.86
CA ALA A 170 -3.60 20.76 -14.92
C ALA A 170 -2.60 21.93 -14.86
N ASN A 171 -1.32 21.65 -15.08
CA ASN A 171 -0.43 22.50 -15.89
C ASN A 171 1.00 21.97 -15.84
N GLN A 172 1.50 21.56 -17.00
CA GLN A 172 2.92 21.35 -17.25
C GLN A 172 3.63 22.70 -17.24
N GLY A 173 4.76 22.80 -16.53
CA GLY A 173 5.64 23.97 -16.58
C GLY A 173 6.76 23.95 -15.55
N SER A 174 7.90 23.39 -15.96
CA SER A 174 9.26 23.80 -15.54
C SER A 174 9.75 23.49 -14.11
N PHE A 175 10.58 22.45 -14.00
CA PHE A 175 11.41 22.15 -12.83
C PHE A 175 12.53 23.20 -12.63
N VAL A 176 12.65 23.74 -11.41
CA VAL A 176 13.91 24.29 -10.87
C VAL A 176 14.13 23.74 -9.45
N LYS A 177 15.39 23.34 -9.21
CA LYS A 177 15.91 22.51 -8.11
C LYS A 177 16.02 23.24 -6.76
N ASN A 178 16.01 22.41 -5.71
CA ASN A 178 16.61 22.54 -4.36
C ASN A 178 15.88 23.36 -3.29
N THR A 179 15.35 22.66 -2.28
CA THR A 179 16.02 22.44 -0.97
C THR A 179 15.27 21.36 -0.18
N ASN A 180 16.02 20.61 0.63
CA ASN A 180 15.59 19.45 1.41
C ASN A 180 14.50 19.82 2.41
N ASP A 181 13.29 19.29 2.22
CA ASP A 181 12.25 19.37 3.24
C ASP A 181 11.27 18.20 3.08
N SER A 182 11.71 17.01 3.51
CA SER A 182 10.92 15.77 3.46
C SER A 182 9.79 15.76 4.49
N PHE A 183 9.79 16.69 5.45
CA PHE A 183 8.76 16.76 6.50
C PHE A 183 7.67 17.82 6.27
N SER A 184 7.98 18.93 5.59
CA SER A 184 6.95 19.95 5.27
C SER A 184 5.92 19.46 4.23
N ARG A 185 6.30 18.55 3.32
CA ARG A 185 5.40 17.95 2.33
C ARG A 185 4.25 17.13 2.92
N ILE A 186 4.41 16.58 4.12
CA ILE A 186 3.36 15.81 4.80
C ILE A 186 2.38 16.75 5.51
N GLN A 187 2.86 17.90 6.03
CA GLN A 187 2.01 18.89 6.70
C GLN A 187 1.10 19.63 5.72
N ASP A 188 1.58 19.92 4.50
CA ASP A 188 0.77 20.59 3.47
C ASP A 188 -0.34 19.69 2.89
N TYR A 189 -0.23 18.36 3.03
CA TYR A 189 -1.25 17.41 2.59
C TYR A 189 -2.50 17.39 3.48
N PHE A 190 -2.39 17.85 4.74
CA PHE A 190 -3.51 17.93 5.69
C PHE A 190 -3.96 19.37 6.00
N GLY A 191 -3.33 20.36 5.37
CA GLY A 191 -3.51 21.77 5.72
C GLY A 191 -3.67 22.69 4.52
N ASN A 192 -4.80 22.63 3.80
CA ASN A 192 -5.46 23.85 3.30
C ASN A 192 -6.92 23.72 2.96
#